data_AF-A0A940I0G7-F1
#
_entry.id   AF-A0A940I0G7-F1
#
_cell.length_a   1.000
_cell.length_b   1.000
_cell.length_c   1.000
_cell.angle_alpha   90.00
_cell.angle_beta   90.00
_cell.angle_gamma   90.00
#
_symmetry.space_group_name_H-M   'P 1'
#
loop_
_entity.id
_entity.type
_entity.pdbx_description
1 polymer ?
#
loop_
_entity_poly.entity_id
_entity_poly.type
_entity_poly.pdbx_seq_one_letter_code
_entity_poly.pdbx_strand_id
1 'polypeptide(L)'
;MVKRGLLALALVMIIIGLLSACGARGPSNRQVESGGLELPNGAVTLPPMEWPPVNEPAPEVALEAFEDDRMVAVPSDFEGRALALMFFSLG
;
A
#
# COMPACT_ATOMS: atom_id res chain seq x y z
N MET A 1 -34.58 -14.94 33.74
CA MET A 1 -34.36 -14.53 32.33
C MET A 1 -33.04 -13.75 32.11
N VAL A 2 -32.03 -13.87 32.98
CA VAL A 2 -30.79 -13.04 32.91
C VAL A 2 -29.60 -13.73 32.20
N LYS A 3 -29.65 -15.06 32.02
CA LYS A 3 -28.52 -15.87 31.53
C LYS A 3 -28.19 -15.68 30.03
N ARG A 4 -29.16 -15.26 29.21
CA ARG A 4 -28.97 -15.08 27.74
C ARG A 4 -28.24 -13.79 27.39
N GLY A 5 -28.48 -12.71 28.15
CA GLY A 5 -27.82 -11.42 27.95
C GLY A 5 -26.33 -11.46 28.30
N LEU A 6 -25.97 -12.19 29.35
CA LEU A 6 -24.56 -12.38 29.76
C LEU A 6 -23.76 -13.14 28.69
N LEU A 7 -24.37 -14.16 28.08
CA LEU A 7 -23.77 -14.94 27.00
C LEU A 7 -23.55 -14.10 25.74
N ALA A 8 -24.53 -13.26 25.38
CA ALA A 8 -24.39 -12.35 24.24
C ALA A 8 -23.28 -11.31 24.47
N LEU A 9 -23.16 -10.76 25.69
CA LEU A 9 -22.12 -9.81 26.04
C LEU A 9 -20.72 -10.43 25.99
N ALA A 10 -20.57 -11.66 26.49
CA ALA A 10 -19.30 -12.39 26.43
C ALA A 10 -18.88 -12.69 24.99
N LEU A 11 -19.83 -13.03 24.11
CA LEU A 11 -19.57 -13.28 22.70
C LEU A 11 -19.06 -12.02 21.99
N VAL A 12 -19.67 -10.86 22.27
CA VAL A 12 -19.25 -9.57 21.67
C VAL A 12 -17.84 -9.19 22.11
N MET A 13 -17.49 -9.37 23.38
CA MET A 13 -16.14 -9.08 23.89
C MET A 13 -15.07 -9.97 23.24
N ILE A 14 -15.40 -11.24 22.95
CA ILE A 14 -14.50 -12.17 22.27
C ILE A 14 -14.26 -11.74 20.81
N ILE A 15 -15.32 -11.32 20.10
CA ILE A 15 -15.20 -10.84 18.71
C ILE A 15 -14.34 -9.59 18.62
N ILE A 16 -14.52 -8.64 19.55
CA ILE A 16 -13.70 -7.41 19.61
C ILE A 16 -12.23 -7.76 19.89
N GLY A 17 -11.96 -8.70 20.80
CA GLY A 17 -10.60 -9.17 21.08
C GLY A 17 -9.92 -9.84 19.87
N LEU A 18 -10.67 -10.62 19.09
CA LEU A 18 -10.17 -11.27 17.87
C LEU A 18 -9.84 -10.25 16.76
N LEU A 19 -10.64 -9.19 16.62
CA LEU A 19 -10.40 -8.12 15.64
C LEU A 19 -9.13 -7.32 15.96
N SER A 20 -8.81 -7.08 17.24
CA SER A 20 -7.58 -6.39 17.64
C SER A 20 -6.31 -7.21 17.43
N ALA A 21 -6.40 -8.55 17.45
CA ALA A 21 -5.24 -9.42 17.27
C ALA A 21 -4.75 -9.50 15.80
N CYS A 22 -5.57 -9.08 14.83
CA CYS A 22 -5.20 -9.13 13.42
C CYS A 22 -4.49 -7.84 12.92
N GLY A 23 -4.44 -6.78 13.73
CA GLY A 23 -3.84 -5.49 13.35
C GLY A 23 -2.35 -5.31 13.70
N ALA A 24 -1.71 -6.27 14.37
CA ALA A 24 -0.37 -6.09 14.93
C ALA A 24 0.80 -6.58 14.04
N ARG A 25 0.53 -7.06 12.82
CA ARG A 25 1.58 -7.37 11.84
C ARG A 25 1.61 -6.28 10.78
N GLY A 26 2.26 -5.17 11.14
CA GLY A 26 2.73 -4.21 10.15
C GLY A 26 3.68 -4.88 9.15
N PRO A 27 3.72 -4.42 7.88
CA PRO A 27 4.61 -4.97 6.88
C PRO A 27 6.06 -4.93 7.40
N SER A 28 6.70 -6.09 7.40
CA SER A 28 8.13 -6.23 7.69
C SER A 28 8.90 -5.35 6.70
N ASN A 29 9.55 -4.31 7.22
CA ASN A 29 10.37 -3.36 6.48
C ASN A 29 11.71 -4.00 6.05
N ARG A 30 11.65 -5.15 5.36
CA ARG A 30 12.79 -5.68 4.63
C ARG A 30 12.91 -4.84 3.38
N GLN A 31 13.68 -3.76 3.49
CA GLN A 31 14.27 -3.10 2.34
C GLN A 31 15.04 -4.20 1.59
N VAL A 32 14.53 -4.60 0.44
CA VAL A 32 15.24 -5.51 -0.45
C VAL A 32 16.49 -4.73 -0.85
N GLU A 33 17.65 -5.17 -0.37
CA GLU A 33 18.93 -4.66 -0.88
C GLU A 33 18.85 -4.77 -2.40
N SER A 34 18.90 -3.63 -3.09
CA SER A 34 18.91 -3.58 -4.53
C SER A 34 20.21 -4.22 -5.00
N GLY A 35 20.21 -5.54 -5.11
CA GLY A 35 21.17 -6.28 -5.89
C GLY A 35 21.16 -5.66 -7.27
N GLY A 36 22.23 -4.94 -7.60
CA GLY A 36 22.36 -4.24 -8.87
C GLY A 36 21.97 -5.18 -10.00
N LEU A 37 20.97 -4.78 -10.76
CA LEU A 37 20.58 -5.48 -11.97
C LEU A 37 21.71 -5.22 -12.98
N GLU A 38 22.68 -6.14 -13.07
CA GLU A 38 23.71 -6.08 -14.11
C GLU A 38 23.04 -6.35 -15.46
N LEU A 39 22.69 -5.25 -16.13
CA LEU A 39 22.15 -5.26 -17.49
C LEU A 39 23.28 -5.61 -18.47
N PRO A 40 23.17 -6.67 -19.28
CA PRO A 40 24.20 -7.00 -20.25
C PRO A 40 24.27 -5.93 -21.35
N ASN A 41 25.50 -5.50 -21.64
CA ASN A 41 25.92 -4.60 -22.73
C ASN A 41 25.65 -3.10 -22.56
N GLY A 42 26.54 -2.42 -21.81
CA GLY A 42 26.77 -0.97 -21.95
C GLY A 42 25.62 -0.07 -21.50
N ALA A 43 24.64 -0.61 -20.78
CA ALA A 43 23.56 0.17 -20.22
C ALA A 43 24.11 1.12 -19.15
N VAL A 44 23.75 2.40 -19.29
CA VAL A 44 23.96 3.43 -18.27
C VAL A 44 23.41 2.88 -16.95
N THR A 45 24.29 2.70 -15.95
CA THR A 45 23.85 2.45 -14.58
C THR A 45 23.07 3.68 -14.15
N LEU A 46 21.75 3.64 -14.31
CA LEU A 46 20.89 4.65 -13.73
C LEU A 46 21.13 4.60 -12.21
N PRO A 47 21.31 5.74 -11.55
CA PRO A 47 21.41 5.75 -10.10
C PRO A 47 20.18 5.02 -9.53
N PRO A 48 20.36 4.27 -8.42
CA PRO A 48 19.24 3.56 -7.81
C PRO A 48 18.10 4.55 -7.57
N MET A 49 16.93 4.20 -8.09
CA MET A 49 15.73 5.01 -7.89
C MET A 49 15.45 5.04 -6.38
N GLU A 50 15.51 6.21 -5.77
CA GLU A 50 15.15 6.37 -4.37
C GLU A 50 13.65 6.14 -4.22
N TRP A 51 13.28 5.19 -3.36
CA TRP A 51 11.88 5.00 -3.02
C TRP A 51 11.39 6.20 -2.21
N PRO A 52 10.16 6.68 -2.46
CA PRO A 52 9.60 7.77 -1.67
C PRO A 52 9.53 7.39 -0.19
N PRO A 53 9.80 8.33 0.72
CA PRO A 53 9.79 8.10 2.16
C PRO A 53 8.40 7.69 2.65
N VAL A 54 8.37 6.77 3.62
CA VAL A 54 7.13 6.31 4.26
C VAL A 54 6.62 7.39 5.22
N ASN A 55 5.31 7.64 5.23
CA ASN A 55 4.60 8.65 6.04
C ASN A 55 4.78 10.11 5.59
N GLU A 56 5.37 10.34 4.43
CA GLU A 56 5.28 11.64 3.75
C GLU A 56 4.12 11.63 2.74
N PRO A 57 3.53 12.79 2.42
CA PRO A 57 2.56 12.88 1.34
C PRO A 57 3.14 12.31 0.04
N ALA A 58 2.35 11.48 -0.66
CA ALA A 58 2.74 11.01 -1.98
C ALA A 58 2.91 12.20 -2.93
N PRO A 59 3.92 12.18 -3.83
CA PRO A 59 4.12 13.25 -4.79
C PRO A 59 2.93 13.36 -5.75
N GLU A 60 2.59 14.59 -6.12
CA GLU A 60 1.54 14.86 -7.09
C GLU A 60 2.02 14.49 -8.51
N VAL A 61 1.29 13.62 -9.20
CA VAL A 61 1.59 13.18 -10.56
C VAL A 61 0.32 13.16 -11.39
N ALA A 62 0.36 13.74 -12.58
CA ALA A 62 -0.69 13.63 -13.58
C ALA A 62 -0.39 12.49 -14.55
N LEU A 63 -1.29 11.51 -14.63
CA LEU A 63 -1.18 10.33 -15.48
C LEU A 63 -2.29 10.34 -16.51
N GLU A 64 -1.98 9.99 -17.75
CA GLU A 64 -3.00 9.80 -18.80
C GLU A 64 -3.69 8.44 -18.60
N ALA A 65 -5.01 8.46 -18.48
CA ALA A 65 -5.82 7.25 -18.36
C ALA A 65 -6.07 6.64 -19.74
N PHE A 66 -5.83 5.33 -19.86
CA PHE A 66 -5.95 4.60 -21.13
C PHE A 66 -7.40 4.51 -21.67
N GLU A 67 -8.41 4.55 -20.78
CA GLU A 67 -9.80 4.30 -21.18
C GLU A 67 -10.46 5.50 -21.87
N ASP A 68 -10.06 6.72 -21.50
CA ASP A 68 -10.76 7.95 -21.87
C ASP A 68 -9.84 9.14 -22.18
N ASP A 69 -8.54 8.91 -22.36
CA ASP A 69 -7.49 9.90 -22.68
C ASP A 69 -7.48 11.10 -21.71
N ARG A 70 -8.07 10.96 -20.52
CA ARG A 70 -8.12 12.03 -19.52
C ARG A 70 -6.86 12.02 -18.68
N MET A 71 -6.45 13.21 -18.25
CA MET A 71 -5.44 13.35 -17.21
C MET A 71 -6.06 13.08 -15.84
N VAL A 72 -5.44 12.19 -15.07
CA VAL A 72 -5.81 11.84 -13.71
C VAL A 72 -4.68 12.28 -12.78
N ALA A 73 -5.01 13.08 -11.77
CA ALA A 73 -4.07 13.61 -10.79
C ALA A 73 -4.04 12.72 -9.54
N VAL A 74 -2.87 12.18 -9.21
CA VAL A 74 -2.67 11.30 -8.05
C VAL A 74 -1.71 11.99 -7.08
N PRO A 75 -2.03 12.09 -5.78
CA PRO A 75 -3.21 11.51 -5.11
C PRO A 75 -4.49 12.37 -5.12
N SER A 76 -4.47 13.61 -5.62
CA SER A 76 -5.55 14.58 -5.40
C SER A 76 -6.96 14.12 -5.86
N ASP A 77 -7.08 13.47 -7.01
CA ASP A 77 -8.39 12.96 -7.51
C ASP A 77 -8.96 11.81 -6.66
N PHE A 78 -8.16 11.28 -5.73
CA PHE A 78 -8.49 10.12 -4.90
C PHE A 78 -8.41 10.43 -3.40
N GLU A 79 -8.46 11.70 -3.02
CA GLU A 79 -8.41 12.12 -1.62
C GLU A 79 -9.44 11.37 -0.76
N GLY A 80 -9.02 10.94 0.43
CA GLY A 80 -9.86 10.15 1.34
C GLY A 80 -10.00 8.67 0.99
N ARG A 81 -9.28 8.17 -0.02
CA ARG A 81 -9.25 6.75 -0.39
C ARG A 81 -7.85 6.15 -0.22
N ALA A 82 -7.80 4.87 0.12
CA ALA A 82 -6.56 4.11 0.05
C ALA A 82 -6.26 3.76 -1.43
N LEU A 83 -5.03 4.02 -1.86
CA LEU A 83 -4.56 3.77 -3.23
C LEU A 83 -3.35 2.83 -3.22
N ALA A 84 -3.29 1.96 -4.23
CA ALA A 84 -2.12 1.13 -4.52
C ALA A 84 -1.69 1.39 -5.96
N LEU A 85 -0.48 1.93 -6.14
CA LEU A 85 0.12 2.16 -7.45
C LEU A 85 1.08 1.02 -7.77
N MET A 86 0.92 0.41 -8.94
CA MET A 86 1.75 -0.69 -9.42
C MET A 86 2.34 -0.32 -10.78
N PHE A 87 3.66 -0.38 -10.89
CA PHE A 87 4.39 -0.09 -12.12
C PHE A 87 4.80 -1.40 -12.78
N PHE A 88 4.51 -1.54 -14.08
CA PHE A 88 4.89 -2.70 -14.88
C PHE A 88 5.80 -2.25 -16.02
N SER A 89 6.86 -3.03 -16.28
CA SER A 89 7.65 -2.89 -17.51
C SER A 89 7.05 -3.80 -18.57
N LEU A 90 6.79 -3.26 -19.77
CA LEU A 90 6.17 -4.01 -20.87
C LEU A 90 7.18 -4.65 -21.86
N GLY A 91 8.49 -4.49 -21.61
CA GLY A 91 9.55 -5.08 -22.44
C GLY A 91 9.89 -4.28 -23.68
#